data_AF-A0A928X278-F1
#
_entry.id   AF-A0A928X278-F1
#
_cell.length_a   1.000
_cell.length_b   1.000
_cell.length_c   1.000
_cell.angle_alpha   90.00
_cell.angle_beta   90.00
_cell.angle_gamma   90.00
#
_symmetry.space_group_name_H-M   'P 1'
#
loop_
_entity.id
_entity.type
_entity.pdbx_description
1 polymer ?
#
loop_
_entity_poly.entity_id
_entity_poly.type
_entity_poly.pdbx_seq_one_letter_code
_entity_poly.pdbx_strand_id
1 'polypeptide(L)'
;MKKVLIILAVVCVGLAIAIVCTSIKPSYDITYSIDNELVSIVTKQDDEIVNFKDGKLKLKKGKSLRFEIKANSKGVDMSDFTMSINGKETNIVKNQSYNLFTSNNLDYGYYIIPKVEKDYDVEFSGAAVLENKFVFETDLTDQTAVEKMALAQISFTGAEEDYKDFYEAFSTEGEKSVTYNYKEETMPLSFKLKFEGGAPFYISDSLENIEFVTLKDAEEQEIGFESIEYQESEYLFTIGSVGTDGEYKIMFDFSKLEYKQFQIALPTENLIYTVTSEKTTTTYNETAEIVVEKLNNPNVDYTEMKLFAGEIELTKVSEEGNFVTFEIPENYTPEMTGNFDYYLINVQGLEYTKSLHGLSSLANFPDEEGAYINYKLRNVDTNGNILGVTTTDPFGNFMTFEGDRVALIWNYIYNTSNEGYQMPYDLYNYDIYYNEEKVLNLKEVIGDLSNSFVKEVGDYTIRAIFNEETLVFDSFQLEFSCSGAGDFSFTNFALCEKDVYVGFNFEDARVKKVEYQIYDVEMGNDWTALIAGEKKKVSVKYGQVIVYRVTSTAGQIWLSEMGIQENGAFTRLTGQTQSDATNYYTLFKFEISDLQYTNTKDMILQKGF
;
A
#
# COMPACT_ATOMS: atom_id res chain seq x y z
N MET A 1 121.99 -23.41 15.29
CA MET A 1 120.57 -22.99 15.39
C MET A 1 120.02 -22.51 14.04
N LYS A 2 119.96 -23.39 13.03
CA LYS A 2 119.26 -23.14 11.74
C LYS A 2 118.30 -24.28 11.34
N LYS A 3 118.24 -25.36 12.12
CA LYS A 3 117.37 -26.53 11.86
C LYS A 3 116.07 -26.54 12.69
N VAL A 4 115.90 -25.61 13.65
CA VAL A 4 114.70 -25.56 14.52
C VAL A 4 113.61 -24.64 13.94
N LEU A 5 113.97 -23.64 13.13
CA LEU A 5 113.01 -22.70 12.53
C LEU A 5 112.18 -23.29 11.38
N ILE A 6 112.70 -24.30 10.67
CA ILE A 6 111.97 -24.92 9.53
C ILE A 6 110.88 -25.89 10.04
N ILE A 7 111.06 -26.50 11.20
CA ILE A 7 110.09 -27.45 11.76
C ILE A 7 108.87 -26.69 12.34
N LEU A 8 109.07 -25.47 12.88
CA LEU A 8 107.94 -24.66 13.38
C LEU A 8 107.03 -24.14 12.24
N ALA A 9 107.59 -23.80 11.07
CA ALA A 9 106.81 -23.32 9.94
C ALA A 9 105.92 -24.41 9.31
N VAL A 10 106.37 -25.67 9.30
CA VAL A 10 105.60 -26.80 8.73
C VAL A 10 104.45 -27.23 9.66
N VAL A 11 104.58 -27.07 10.97
CA VAL A 11 103.51 -27.40 11.93
C VAL A 11 102.39 -26.33 11.91
N CYS A 12 102.71 -25.05 11.72
CA CYS A 12 101.70 -23.99 11.65
C CYS A 12 100.88 -23.99 10.34
N VAL A 13 101.46 -24.38 9.20
CA VAL A 13 100.71 -24.51 7.93
C VAL A 13 99.90 -25.82 7.90
N GLY A 14 100.40 -26.89 8.52
CA GLY A 14 99.66 -28.16 8.67
C GLY A 14 98.41 -28.04 9.54
N LEU A 15 98.46 -27.26 10.63
CA LEU A 15 97.27 -27.03 11.48
C LEU A 15 96.25 -26.06 10.86
N ALA A 16 96.66 -25.16 9.95
CA ALA A 16 95.72 -24.27 9.26
C ALA A 16 94.90 -24.99 8.17
N ILE A 17 95.43 -26.06 7.56
CA ILE A 17 94.72 -26.84 6.53
C ILE A 17 93.81 -27.91 7.15
N ALA A 18 94.09 -28.37 8.38
CA ALA A 18 93.27 -29.35 9.08
C ALA A 18 92.02 -28.79 9.80
N ILE A 19 91.86 -27.47 9.90
CA ILE A 19 90.71 -26.83 10.58
C ILE A 19 89.64 -26.31 9.60
N VAL A 20 89.84 -26.39 8.28
CA VAL A 20 88.83 -25.98 7.28
C VAL A 20 87.97 -27.16 6.77
N CYS A 21 88.20 -28.39 7.23
CA CYS A 21 87.31 -29.53 6.97
C CYS A 21 86.39 -29.83 8.16
N THR A 22 85.64 -28.83 8.62
CA THR A 22 84.35 -29.15 9.26
C THR A 22 83.42 -29.68 8.18
N SER A 23 82.86 -30.87 8.41
CA SER A 23 81.86 -31.50 7.58
C SER A 23 80.65 -30.58 7.38
N ILE A 24 80.67 -29.78 6.31
CA ILE A 24 79.50 -29.08 5.82
C ILE A 24 78.53 -30.18 5.39
N LYS A 25 77.55 -30.49 6.25
CA LYS A 25 76.44 -31.36 5.85
C LYS A 25 75.84 -30.73 4.58
N PRO A 26 75.71 -31.47 3.47
CA PRO A 26 75.15 -30.91 2.26
C PRO A 26 73.77 -30.33 2.59
N SER A 27 73.64 -29.03 2.42
CA SER A 27 72.38 -28.29 2.51
C SER A 27 71.91 -27.99 1.10
N TYR A 28 70.63 -28.19 0.84
CA TYR A 28 70.00 -27.88 -0.43
C TYR A 28 69.11 -26.65 -0.29
N ASP A 29 69.04 -25.87 -1.36
CA ASP A 29 68.16 -24.71 -1.45
C ASP A 29 66.80 -25.16 -2.00
N ILE A 30 65.75 -24.89 -1.23
CA ILE A 30 64.35 -25.00 -1.68
C ILE A 30 63.85 -23.60 -1.99
N THR A 31 63.43 -23.37 -3.23
CA THR A 31 62.70 -22.17 -3.62
C THR A 31 61.21 -22.44 -3.72
N TYR A 32 60.42 -21.44 -3.37
CA TYR A 32 58.97 -21.52 -3.31
C TYR A 32 58.36 -20.32 -4.05
N SER A 33 57.42 -20.59 -4.95
CA SER A 33 56.59 -19.58 -5.59
C SER A 33 55.12 -20.02 -5.62
N ILE A 34 54.23 -19.04 -5.52
CA ILE A 34 52.79 -19.19 -5.69
C ILE A 34 52.32 -18.06 -6.61
N ASP A 35 51.46 -18.39 -7.56
CA ASP A 35 51.00 -17.45 -8.59
C ASP A 35 49.99 -16.41 -8.07
N ASN A 36 49.27 -16.72 -6.98
CA ASN A 36 48.29 -15.83 -6.39
C ASN A 36 48.17 -15.96 -4.86
N GLU A 37 47.44 -15.02 -4.25
CA GLU A 37 47.23 -14.97 -2.79
C GLU A 37 45.98 -15.74 -2.33
N LEU A 38 45.32 -16.52 -3.19
CA LEU A 38 44.08 -17.24 -2.85
C LEU A 38 44.33 -18.48 -1.98
N VAL A 39 45.57 -18.95 -1.93
CA VAL A 39 45.99 -20.17 -1.26
C VAL A 39 47.10 -19.87 -0.26
N SER A 40 47.08 -20.55 0.89
CA SER A 40 48.20 -20.59 1.83
C SER A 40 48.86 -21.96 1.85
N ILE A 41 50.19 -21.94 1.87
CA ILE A 41 51.02 -23.14 1.92
C ILE A 41 51.73 -23.19 3.26
N VAL A 42 51.39 -24.18 4.09
CA VAL A 42 52.09 -24.45 5.35
C VAL A 42 53.14 -25.53 5.09
N THR A 43 54.41 -25.17 5.24
CA THR A 43 55.51 -26.12 5.03
C THR A 43 55.95 -26.71 6.36
N LYS A 44 56.04 -28.05 6.42
CA LYS A 44 56.50 -28.80 7.60
C LYS A 44 57.70 -29.68 7.26
N GLN A 45 58.66 -29.73 8.17
CA GLN A 45 59.81 -30.64 8.11
C GLN A 45 59.76 -31.56 9.32
N ASP A 46 59.64 -32.88 9.10
CA ASP A 46 59.44 -33.86 10.18
C ASP A 46 58.35 -33.42 11.19
N ASP A 47 57.23 -32.91 10.65
CA ASP A 47 56.05 -32.39 11.37
C ASP A 47 56.22 -31.05 12.12
N GLU A 48 57.40 -30.41 12.08
CA GLU A 48 57.59 -29.05 12.58
C GLU A 48 57.42 -28.01 11.47
N ILE A 49 56.69 -26.91 11.73
CA ILE A 49 56.49 -25.83 10.76
C ILE A 49 57.83 -25.13 10.49
N VAL A 50 58.17 -24.99 9.21
CA VAL A 50 59.38 -24.31 8.75
C VAL A 50 59.00 -23.13 7.86
N ASN A 51 59.60 -21.97 8.14
CA ASN A 51 59.31 -20.74 7.42
C ASN A 51 60.41 -20.44 6.39
N PHE A 52 60.01 -20.17 5.15
CA PHE A 52 60.90 -19.64 4.13
C PHE A 52 61.30 -18.20 4.50
N LYS A 53 62.58 -17.86 4.32
CA LYS A 53 63.06 -16.47 4.39
C LYS A 53 63.40 -16.03 2.98
N ASP A 54 62.78 -14.95 2.52
CA ASP A 54 62.97 -14.41 1.17
C ASP A 54 62.77 -15.46 0.06
N GLY A 55 61.73 -16.30 0.22
CA GLY A 55 61.39 -17.36 -0.74
C GLY A 55 62.35 -18.56 -0.78
N LYS A 56 63.30 -18.63 0.16
CA LYS A 56 64.31 -19.70 0.22
C LYS A 56 64.34 -20.41 1.58
N LEU A 57 64.57 -21.72 1.54
CA LEU A 57 64.77 -22.54 2.73
C LEU A 57 65.97 -23.46 2.53
N LYS A 58 66.96 -23.39 3.43
CA LYS A 58 68.12 -24.28 3.45
C LYS A 58 67.86 -25.51 4.29
N LEU A 59 67.81 -26.67 3.65
CA LEU A 59 67.51 -27.94 4.32
C LEU A 59 68.69 -28.90 4.31
N LYS A 60 68.91 -29.59 5.43
CA LYS A 60 69.92 -30.66 5.51
C LYS A 60 69.45 -31.87 4.70
N LYS A 61 70.37 -32.46 3.94
CA LYS A 61 70.15 -33.72 3.21
C LYS A 61 69.45 -34.78 4.05
N GLY A 62 68.46 -35.45 3.45
CA GLY A 62 67.83 -36.65 4.00
C GLY A 62 66.60 -36.42 4.87
N LYS A 63 66.15 -35.17 5.01
CA LYS A 63 64.92 -34.81 5.74
C LYS A 63 63.70 -34.84 4.83
N SER A 64 62.52 -35.07 5.40
CA SER A 64 61.23 -35.02 4.69
C SER A 64 60.69 -33.59 4.70
N LEU A 65 60.00 -33.19 3.63
CA LEU A 65 59.34 -31.89 3.53
C LEU A 65 57.90 -32.08 3.08
N ARG A 66 56.95 -31.54 3.82
CA ARG A 66 55.52 -31.59 3.52
C ARG A 66 55.01 -30.19 3.24
N PHE A 67 54.27 -30.05 2.16
CA PHE A 67 53.52 -28.83 1.83
C PHE A 67 52.04 -29.12 2.08
N GLU A 68 51.44 -28.46 3.06
CA GLU A 68 50.00 -28.49 3.32
C GLU A 68 49.37 -27.28 2.63
N ILE A 69 48.30 -27.53 1.88
CA ILE A 69 47.71 -26.60 0.92
C ILE A 69 46.30 -26.25 1.41
N LYS A 70 46.03 -24.96 1.62
CA LYS A 70 44.75 -24.48 2.14
C LYS A 70 44.23 -23.33 1.31
N ALA A 71 42.94 -23.33 0.99
CA ALA A 71 42.28 -22.12 0.51
C ALA A 71 42.24 -21.07 1.63
N ASN A 72 42.40 -19.79 1.29
CA ASN A 72 42.35 -18.71 2.28
C ASN A 72 40.92 -18.29 2.65
N SER A 73 39.95 -18.61 1.79
CA SER A 73 38.53 -18.36 2.02
C SER A 73 37.65 -19.42 1.33
N LYS A 74 36.36 -19.42 1.65
CA LYS A 74 35.35 -20.07 0.79
C LYS A 74 35.29 -19.36 -0.57
N GLY A 75 34.83 -20.07 -1.60
CA GLY A 75 34.76 -19.58 -2.98
C GLY A 75 36.06 -19.67 -3.77
N VAL A 76 37.09 -20.35 -3.25
CA VAL A 76 38.32 -20.61 -4.03
C VAL A 76 38.16 -21.94 -4.76
N ASP A 77 38.17 -21.90 -6.09
CA ASP A 77 38.20 -23.10 -6.91
C ASP A 77 39.64 -23.61 -7.07
N MET A 78 39.79 -24.91 -6.89
CA MET A 78 41.06 -25.66 -6.91
C MET A 78 40.99 -26.84 -7.89
N SER A 79 40.02 -26.83 -8.80
CA SER A 79 39.82 -27.84 -9.85
C SER A 79 41.07 -28.01 -10.71
N ASP A 80 41.63 -26.90 -11.19
CA ASP A 80 42.82 -26.79 -12.03
C ASP A 80 44.12 -26.52 -11.25
N PHE A 81 44.08 -26.62 -9.92
CA PHE A 81 45.24 -26.35 -9.07
C PHE A 81 46.33 -27.42 -9.25
N THR A 82 47.54 -26.98 -9.58
CA THR A 82 48.71 -27.85 -9.82
C THR A 82 49.92 -27.44 -8.98
N MET A 83 50.81 -28.40 -8.78
CA MET A 83 52.10 -28.19 -8.13
C MET A 83 53.22 -28.71 -9.03
N SER A 84 54.18 -27.85 -9.34
CA SER A 84 55.35 -28.16 -10.16
C SER A 84 56.61 -28.26 -9.28
N ILE A 85 57.48 -29.23 -9.58
CA ILE A 85 58.80 -29.38 -8.95
C ILE A 85 59.88 -29.39 -10.03
N ASN A 86 60.74 -28.38 -10.03
CA ASN A 86 61.75 -28.13 -11.08
C ASN A 86 61.14 -28.16 -12.48
N GLY A 87 59.96 -27.53 -12.65
CA GLY A 87 59.23 -27.45 -13.91
C GLY A 87 58.51 -28.75 -14.34
N LYS A 88 58.30 -29.70 -13.42
CA LYS A 88 57.52 -30.92 -13.68
C LYS A 88 56.32 -31.00 -12.76
N GLU A 89 55.13 -31.14 -13.33
CA GLU A 89 53.89 -31.31 -12.56
C GLU A 89 53.90 -32.57 -11.69
N THR A 90 53.29 -32.44 -10.52
CA THR A 90 53.20 -33.48 -9.50
C THR A 90 51.79 -33.55 -8.93
N ASN A 91 51.38 -34.76 -8.52
CA ASN A 91 50.04 -35.00 -7.99
C ASN A 91 49.98 -34.65 -6.50
N ILE A 92 49.06 -33.76 -6.14
CA ILE A 92 48.71 -33.43 -4.77
C ILE A 92 47.80 -34.53 -4.21
N VAL A 93 48.02 -34.92 -2.95
CA VAL A 93 47.08 -35.77 -2.21
C VAL A 93 45.91 -34.91 -1.78
N LYS A 94 44.79 -34.99 -2.51
CA LYS A 94 43.58 -34.20 -2.25
C LYS A 94 42.86 -34.69 -0.99
N ASN A 95 42.43 -33.77 -0.15
CA ASN A 95 41.57 -34.03 1.00
C ASN A 95 40.11 -34.15 0.51
N GLN A 96 39.51 -35.33 0.67
CA GLN A 96 38.12 -35.56 0.23
C GLN A 96 37.10 -34.68 0.95
N SER A 97 37.47 -34.16 2.12
CA SER A 97 36.59 -33.31 2.91
C SER A 97 36.68 -31.83 2.51
N TYR A 98 37.60 -31.44 1.61
CA TYR A 98 37.69 -30.06 1.10
C TYR A 98 36.36 -29.65 0.48
N ASN A 99 35.87 -28.46 0.84
CA ASN A 99 34.63 -27.96 0.31
C ASN A 99 34.73 -26.43 0.15
N LEU A 100 34.72 -25.97 -1.10
CA LEU A 100 34.83 -24.56 -1.43
C LEU A 100 33.61 -23.71 -0.97
N PHE A 101 32.50 -24.32 -0.55
CA PHE A 101 31.29 -23.61 -0.13
C PHE A 101 31.18 -23.39 1.38
N THR A 102 32.08 -23.96 2.18
CA THR A 102 32.04 -23.83 3.65
C THR A 102 33.39 -23.46 4.24
N SER A 103 33.38 -22.56 5.22
CA SER A 103 34.56 -22.19 6.00
C SER A 103 35.06 -23.32 6.91
N ASN A 104 34.26 -24.39 7.11
CA ASN A 104 34.58 -25.46 8.04
C ASN A 104 35.71 -26.36 7.54
N ASN A 105 36.02 -26.37 6.23
CA ASN A 105 37.12 -27.17 5.71
C ASN A 105 37.74 -26.61 4.41
N LEU A 106 38.73 -25.74 4.61
CA LEU A 106 39.52 -25.13 3.53
C LEU A 106 40.82 -25.90 3.22
N ASP A 107 41.04 -27.05 3.87
CA ASP A 107 42.24 -27.86 3.67
C ASP A 107 42.13 -28.66 2.37
N TYR A 108 42.72 -28.15 1.29
CA TYR A 108 42.66 -28.76 -0.05
C TYR A 108 43.44 -30.09 -0.12
N GLY A 109 44.62 -30.15 0.48
CA GLY A 109 45.47 -31.34 0.38
C GLY A 109 46.90 -31.12 0.81
N TYR A 110 47.77 -32.06 0.45
CA TYR A 110 49.20 -31.93 0.73
C TYR A 110 50.07 -32.68 -0.28
N TYR A 111 51.36 -32.32 -0.32
CA TYR A 111 52.40 -33.05 -1.03
C TYR A 111 53.60 -33.32 -0.11
N ILE A 112 54.26 -34.47 -0.27
CA ILE A 112 55.45 -34.82 0.52
C ILE A 112 56.63 -35.09 -0.41
N ILE A 113 57.71 -34.36 -0.20
CA ILE A 113 59.06 -34.74 -0.66
C ILE A 113 59.64 -35.66 0.43
N PRO A 114 59.68 -36.99 0.21
CA PRO A 114 60.02 -37.94 1.28
C PRO A 114 61.49 -37.80 1.73
N LYS A 115 62.36 -37.32 0.83
CA LYS A 115 63.79 -37.15 1.11
C LYS A 115 64.39 -36.05 0.24
N VAL A 116 64.85 -34.97 0.88
CA VAL A 116 65.53 -33.85 0.18
C VAL A 116 66.97 -34.27 -0.15
N GLU A 117 67.28 -34.41 -1.45
CA GLU A 117 68.59 -34.86 -1.95
C GLU A 117 69.24 -33.95 -3.00
N LYS A 118 68.55 -32.89 -3.41
CA LYS A 118 69.02 -31.86 -4.35
C LYS A 118 68.27 -30.55 -4.09
N ASP A 119 68.64 -29.50 -4.81
CA ASP A 119 67.86 -28.27 -4.83
C ASP A 119 66.49 -28.53 -5.50
N TYR A 120 65.46 -27.87 -4.99
CA TYR A 120 64.10 -27.99 -5.50
C TYR A 120 63.52 -26.60 -5.70
N ASP A 121 63.04 -26.34 -6.91
CA ASP A 121 62.14 -25.24 -7.20
C ASP A 121 60.70 -25.74 -7.15
N VAL A 122 59.88 -25.15 -6.29
CA VAL A 122 58.50 -25.59 -6.05
C VAL A 122 57.55 -24.46 -6.41
N GLU A 123 56.66 -24.71 -7.36
CA GLU A 123 55.71 -23.73 -7.87
C GLU A 123 54.29 -24.25 -7.67
N PHE A 124 53.40 -23.36 -7.23
CA PHE A 124 51.97 -23.63 -7.08
C PHE A 124 51.20 -22.69 -8.00
N SER A 125 50.26 -23.24 -8.78
CA SER A 125 49.47 -22.43 -9.70
C SER A 125 48.07 -23.00 -9.98
N GLY A 126 47.19 -22.14 -10.49
CA GLY A 126 45.87 -22.55 -10.99
C GLY A 126 44.72 -22.49 -9.98
N ALA A 127 44.91 -21.83 -8.83
CA ALA A 127 43.79 -21.49 -7.96
C ALA A 127 43.03 -20.30 -8.54
N ALA A 128 41.70 -20.34 -8.55
CA ALA A 128 40.86 -19.28 -9.06
C ALA A 128 39.75 -18.92 -8.06
N VAL A 129 39.15 -17.74 -8.24
CA VAL A 129 37.89 -17.42 -7.56
C VAL A 129 36.77 -18.11 -8.32
N LEU A 130 35.83 -18.72 -7.60
CA LEU A 130 34.64 -19.33 -8.16
C LEU A 130 33.89 -18.32 -9.04
N GLU A 131 33.65 -18.70 -10.28
CA GLU A 131 33.05 -17.86 -11.31
C GLU A 131 31.71 -18.45 -11.74
N ASN A 132 30.60 -17.71 -11.58
CA ASN A 132 29.29 -18.14 -12.06
C ASN A 132 28.90 -17.33 -13.30
N LYS A 133 28.39 -17.99 -14.33
CA LYS A 133 27.90 -17.33 -15.54
C LYS A 133 26.37 -17.34 -15.56
N PHE A 134 25.75 -16.17 -15.59
CA PHE A 134 24.31 -16.01 -15.70
C PHE A 134 23.97 -15.61 -17.13
N VAL A 135 23.20 -16.44 -17.81
CA VAL A 135 22.68 -16.20 -19.15
C VAL A 135 21.23 -15.79 -19.04
N PHE A 136 20.83 -14.83 -19.86
CA PHE A 136 19.45 -14.40 -19.95
C PHE A 136 18.85 -14.84 -21.27
N GLU A 137 17.64 -15.38 -21.24
CA GLU A 137 16.90 -15.75 -22.44
C GLU A 137 15.46 -15.25 -22.39
N THR A 138 14.93 -14.94 -23.57
CA THR A 138 13.55 -14.53 -23.78
C THR A 138 13.08 -14.99 -25.15
N ASP A 139 11.79 -15.34 -25.27
CA ASP A 139 11.19 -15.71 -26.55
C ASP A 139 10.84 -14.44 -27.35
N LEU A 140 11.78 -13.99 -28.19
CA LEU A 140 11.64 -12.79 -29.02
C LEU A 140 10.73 -12.97 -30.25
N THR A 141 10.05 -14.11 -30.40
CA THR A 141 9.21 -14.34 -31.57
C THR A 141 7.81 -13.71 -31.46
N ASP A 142 7.38 -13.33 -30.25
CA ASP A 142 6.13 -12.62 -29.99
C ASP A 142 6.33 -11.09 -30.03
N GLN A 143 5.63 -10.41 -30.94
CA GLN A 143 5.66 -8.95 -31.04
C GLN A 143 5.23 -8.25 -29.72
N THR A 144 4.30 -8.84 -28.99
CA THR A 144 3.84 -8.32 -27.68
C THR A 144 4.95 -8.39 -26.64
N ALA A 145 5.77 -9.45 -26.67
CA ALA A 145 6.94 -9.60 -25.80
C ALA A 145 8.02 -8.57 -26.15
N VAL A 146 8.26 -8.34 -27.45
CA VAL A 146 9.19 -7.31 -27.94
C VAL A 146 8.80 -5.91 -27.45
N GLU A 147 7.53 -5.55 -27.56
CA GLU A 147 7.01 -4.25 -27.11
C GLU A 147 7.18 -4.08 -25.59
N LYS A 148 6.87 -5.10 -24.78
CA LYS A 148 7.08 -5.05 -23.32
C LYS A 148 8.55 -4.97 -22.92
N MET A 149 9.44 -5.64 -23.65
CA MET A 149 10.87 -5.62 -23.38
C MET A 149 11.54 -4.29 -23.74
N ALA A 150 11.04 -3.58 -24.76
CA ALA A 150 11.55 -2.27 -25.12
C ALA A 150 11.33 -1.22 -24.01
N LEU A 151 10.38 -1.47 -23.11
CA LEU A 151 10.01 -0.60 -21.98
C LEU A 151 10.78 -0.91 -20.70
N ALA A 152 11.61 -1.96 -20.70
CA ALA A 152 12.32 -2.45 -19.53
C ALA A 152 13.82 -2.14 -19.62
N GLN A 153 14.43 -1.91 -18.46
CA GLN A 153 15.87 -1.77 -18.27
C GLN A 153 16.33 -2.71 -17.17
N ILE A 154 17.51 -3.30 -17.30
CA ILE A 154 18.08 -4.19 -16.29
C ILE A 154 19.40 -3.64 -15.75
N SER A 155 19.60 -3.82 -14.46
CA SER A 155 20.86 -3.53 -13.76
C SER A 155 21.22 -4.69 -12.83
N PHE A 156 22.52 -4.97 -12.72
CA PHE A 156 23.04 -6.08 -11.92
C PHE A 156 23.71 -5.59 -10.65
N THR A 157 23.37 -6.21 -9.53
CA THR A 157 23.90 -5.83 -8.22
C THR A 157 25.37 -6.24 -8.12
N GLY A 158 26.28 -5.26 -7.93
CA GLY A 158 27.73 -5.49 -7.82
C GLY A 158 28.56 -5.05 -9.04
N ALA A 159 27.93 -4.59 -10.12
CA ALA A 159 28.52 -3.70 -11.12
C ALA A 159 28.17 -2.24 -10.75
N GLU A 160 28.89 -1.23 -11.28
CA GLU A 160 28.40 0.16 -11.21
C GLU A 160 26.97 0.22 -11.79
N GLU A 161 26.08 1.05 -11.23
CA GLU A 161 24.68 1.18 -11.68
C GLU A 161 24.58 1.64 -13.15
N ASP A 162 24.75 0.70 -14.06
CA ASP A 162 24.76 0.88 -15.51
C ASP A 162 23.52 0.16 -16.07
N TYR A 163 22.37 0.83 -15.95
CA TYR A 163 21.11 0.35 -16.53
C TYR A 163 21.25 0.28 -18.05
N LYS A 164 20.87 -0.85 -18.63
CA LYS A 164 20.87 -1.07 -20.08
C LYS A 164 19.47 -1.39 -20.56
N ASP A 165 19.15 -0.90 -21.74
CA ASP A 165 17.89 -1.23 -22.41
C ASP A 165 17.79 -2.74 -22.58
N PHE A 166 16.72 -3.30 -22.01
CA PHE A 166 16.53 -4.74 -21.95
C PHE A 166 16.40 -5.29 -23.36
N TYR A 167 15.61 -4.68 -24.24
CA TYR A 167 15.50 -5.14 -25.63
C TYR A 167 16.84 -5.18 -26.39
N GLU A 168 17.67 -4.14 -26.30
CA GLU A 168 19.00 -4.15 -26.93
C GLU A 168 19.91 -5.22 -26.34
N ALA A 169 19.71 -5.60 -25.07
CA ALA A 169 20.49 -6.65 -24.42
C ALA A 169 20.27 -8.05 -25.03
N PHE A 170 19.16 -8.31 -25.73
CA PHE A 170 18.85 -9.63 -26.32
C PHE A 170 18.72 -9.63 -27.84
N SER A 171 18.51 -8.46 -28.48
CA SER A 171 18.28 -8.36 -29.93
C SER A 171 19.54 -8.19 -30.77
N THR A 172 20.65 -7.68 -30.21
CA THR A 172 21.95 -7.69 -30.89
C THR A 172 22.60 -9.05 -30.72
N GLU A 173 22.76 -9.82 -31.80
CA GLU A 173 23.35 -11.17 -31.85
C GLU A 173 24.36 -11.45 -30.71
N GLY A 174 23.89 -12.13 -29.66
CA GLY A 174 24.70 -12.56 -28.54
C GLY A 174 23.85 -12.83 -27.30
N GLU A 175 23.95 -14.04 -26.75
CA GLU A 175 23.62 -14.26 -25.34
C GLU A 175 24.34 -13.20 -24.52
N LYS A 176 23.59 -12.33 -23.83
CA LYS A 176 24.22 -11.58 -22.75
C LYS A 176 24.36 -12.50 -21.56
N SER A 177 25.61 -12.73 -21.22
CA SER A 177 26.00 -13.40 -20.01
C SER A 177 26.66 -12.41 -19.06
N VAL A 178 26.34 -12.53 -17.78
CA VAL A 178 27.01 -11.81 -16.70
C VAL A 178 27.82 -12.80 -15.92
N THR A 179 29.11 -12.55 -15.86
CA THR A 179 30.05 -13.33 -15.05
C THR A 179 30.13 -12.72 -13.65
N TYR A 180 29.89 -13.52 -12.63
CA TYR A 180 29.94 -13.13 -11.24
C TYR A 180 31.02 -13.92 -10.49
N ASN A 181 32.01 -13.20 -9.98
CA ASN A 181 33.02 -13.74 -9.07
C ASN A 181 32.47 -13.81 -7.65
N TYR A 182 32.61 -14.97 -7.01
CA TYR A 182 32.16 -15.18 -5.65
C TYR A 182 32.74 -14.15 -4.68
N LYS A 183 31.86 -13.54 -3.87
CA LYS A 183 32.20 -12.62 -2.78
C LYS A 183 31.33 -12.94 -1.57
N GLU A 184 31.95 -13.01 -0.39
CA GLU A 184 31.27 -13.37 0.86
C GLU A 184 30.29 -12.28 1.35
N GLU A 185 30.55 -11.01 1.02
CA GLU A 185 29.79 -9.86 1.51
C GLU A 185 28.54 -9.51 0.69
N THR A 186 28.36 -10.10 -0.50
CA THR A 186 27.33 -9.70 -1.48
C THR A 186 26.27 -10.79 -1.72
N MET A 187 26.00 -11.60 -0.70
CA MET A 187 24.85 -12.53 -0.69
C MET A 187 23.64 -11.89 0.00
N PRO A 188 22.42 -11.96 -0.57
CA PRO A 188 22.05 -12.71 -1.77
C PRO A 188 22.34 -11.98 -3.10
N LEU A 189 22.54 -12.76 -4.16
CA LEU A 189 22.66 -12.22 -5.52
C LEU A 189 21.28 -11.71 -5.98
N SER A 190 21.25 -10.51 -6.53
CA SER A 190 20.02 -9.89 -7.05
C SER A 190 20.26 -9.16 -8.36
N PHE A 191 19.19 -8.89 -9.09
CA PHE A 191 19.18 -7.93 -10.20
C PHE A 191 17.94 -7.05 -10.10
N LYS A 192 18.02 -5.87 -10.71
CA LYS A 192 16.95 -4.89 -10.75
C LYS A 192 16.37 -4.79 -12.15
N LEU A 193 15.06 -4.77 -12.24
CA LEU A 193 14.31 -4.48 -13.45
C LEU A 193 13.55 -3.16 -13.27
N LYS A 194 13.79 -2.20 -14.14
CA LYS A 194 13.17 -0.87 -14.10
C LYS A 194 12.35 -0.66 -15.36
N PHE A 195 11.24 0.06 -15.22
CA PHE A 195 10.40 0.44 -16.35
C PHE A 195 10.40 1.95 -16.53
N GLU A 196 10.46 2.41 -17.77
CA GLU A 196 10.32 3.84 -18.07
C GLU A 196 8.90 4.30 -17.71
N GLY A 197 8.80 5.24 -16.76
CA GLY A 197 7.51 5.79 -16.33
C GLY A 197 6.69 4.93 -15.38
N GLY A 198 7.26 3.87 -14.79
CA GLY A 198 6.55 2.99 -13.86
C GLY A 198 6.12 1.66 -14.49
N ALA A 199 5.71 0.70 -13.66
CA ALA A 199 5.47 -0.68 -14.10
C ALA A 199 4.22 -0.80 -15.01
N PRO A 200 4.36 -1.12 -16.32
CA PRO A 200 3.23 -1.08 -17.26
C PRO A 200 2.38 -2.36 -17.27
N PHE A 201 2.78 -3.38 -16.51
CA PHE A 201 2.10 -4.67 -16.44
C PHE A 201 1.97 -5.16 -15.00
N TYR A 202 1.05 -6.10 -14.79
CA TYR A 202 0.95 -6.81 -13.53
C TYR A 202 2.09 -7.82 -13.42
N ILE A 203 3.16 -7.45 -12.71
CA ILE A 203 4.06 -8.44 -12.12
C ILE A 203 3.41 -8.82 -10.79
N SER A 204 2.66 -9.92 -10.79
CA SER A 204 2.24 -10.52 -9.54
C SER A 204 3.47 -10.97 -8.76
N ASP A 205 3.38 -10.99 -7.43
CA ASP A 205 4.38 -11.65 -6.58
C ASP A 205 4.53 -13.16 -6.90
N SER A 206 3.68 -13.71 -7.78
CA SER A 206 3.82 -15.07 -8.30
C SER A 206 4.89 -15.13 -9.39
N LEU A 207 5.91 -15.95 -9.15
CA LEU A 207 7.05 -16.24 -10.04
C LEU A 207 6.66 -16.89 -11.39
N GLU A 208 5.37 -16.94 -11.75
CA GLU A 208 4.84 -17.72 -12.88
C GLU A 208 5.29 -17.23 -14.26
N ASN A 209 5.77 -15.98 -14.35
CA ASN A 209 6.21 -15.37 -15.60
C ASN A 209 7.73 -15.30 -15.75
N ILE A 210 8.49 -15.74 -14.72
CA ILE A 210 9.95 -15.63 -14.67
C ILE A 210 10.53 -16.89 -14.05
N GLU A 211 11.28 -17.66 -14.83
CA GLU A 211 11.90 -18.91 -14.42
C GLU A 211 13.41 -18.72 -14.23
N PHE A 212 13.97 -19.30 -13.17
CA PHE A 212 15.41 -19.38 -12.96
C PHE A 212 15.83 -20.84 -12.98
N VAL A 213 16.79 -21.20 -13.83
CA VAL A 213 17.15 -22.59 -14.14
C VAL A 213 18.66 -22.78 -14.03
N THR A 214 19.09 -23.92 -13.50
CA THR A 214 20.50 -24.33 -13.57
C THR A 214 20.77 -25.17 -14.81
N LEU A 215 21.89 -24.92 -15.49
CA LEU A 215 22.30 -25.65 -16.69
C LEU A 215 23.46 -26.62 -16.42
N LYS A 216 23.41 -27.35 -15.30
CA LYS A 216 24.49 -28.27 -14.93
C LYS A 216 24.29 -29.65 -15.57
N ASP A 217 25.34 -30.20 -16.17
CA ASP A 217 25.37 -31.56 -16.75
C ASP A 217 24.26 -31.88 -17.78
N ALA A 218 23.72 -30.85 -18.45
CA ALA A 218 22.62 -30.92 -19.41
C ALA A 218 21.25 -31.35 -18.84
N GLU A 219 21.04 -31.27 -17.52
CA GLU A 219 19.72 -31.35 -16.90
C GLU A 219 19.29 -29.96 -16.41
N GLU A 220 18.16 -29.48 -16.94
CA GLU A 220 17.53 -28.22 -16.50
C GLU A 220 16.79 -28.46 -15.18
N GLN A 221 17.23 -27.80 -14.11
CA GLN A 221 16.52 -27.78 -12.84
C GLN A 221 16.04 -26.36 -12.53
N GLU A 222 14.72 -26.20 -12.42
CA GLU A 222 14.08 -24.97 -11.95
C GLU A 222 14.46 -24.68 -10.49
N ILE A 223 14.90 -23.46 -10.24
CA ILE A 223 15.16 -22.86 -8.95
C ILE A 223 14.19 -21.68 -8.80
N GLY A 224 13.42 -21.65 -7.72
CA GLY A 224 12.59 -20.48 -7.41
C GLY A 224 13.45 -19.29 -6.93
N PHE A 225 13.05 -18.07 -7.29
CA PHE A 225 13.58 -16.86 -6.66
C PHE A 225 13.21 -16.82 -5.17
N GLU A 226 14.07 -16.22 -4.34
CA GLU A 226 13.79 -16.03 -2.91
C GLU A 226 12.72 -14.95 -2.69
N SER A 227 12.78 -13.85 -3.45
CA SER A 227 11.79 -12.77 -3.39
C SER A 227 11.78 -11.92 -4.66
N ILE A 228 10.63 -11.30 -4.91
CA ILE A 228 10.47 -10.14 -5.80
C ILE A 228 9.95 -9.01 -4.92
N GLU A 229 10.62 -7.86 -4.93
CA GLU A 229 10.18 -6.67 -4.20
C GLU A 229 10.05 -5.50 -5.17
N TYR A 230 8.92 -4.79 -5.13
CA TYR A 230 8.76 -3.52 -5.83
C TYR A 230 9.11 -2.36 -4.89
N GLN A 231 10.15 -1.59 -5.22
CA GLN A 231 10.59 -0.43 -4.44
C GLN A 231 11.06 0.68 -5.39
N GLU A 232 10.69 1.93 -5.12
CA GLU A 232 11.18 3.12 -5.83
C GLU A 232 11.08 3.04 -7.37
N SER A 233 9.98 2.49 -7.88
CA SER A 233 9.74 2.27 -9.33
C SER A 233 10.64 1.20 -9.99
N GLU A 234 11.19 0.29 -9.19
CA GLU A 234 12.04 -0.81 -9.63
C GLU A 234 11.58 -2.13 -9.01
N TYR A 235 11.70 -3.24 -9.75
CA TYR A 235 11.57 -4.59 -9.22
C TYR A 235 12.93 -5.16 -8.89
N LEU A 236 13.14 -5.54 -7.64
CA LEU A 236 14.32 -6.24 -7.17
C LEU A 236 14.04 -7.74 -7.13
N PHE A 237 14.79 -8.50 -7.94
CA PHE A 237 14.73 -9.96 -7.98
C PHE A 237 15.86 -10.54 -7.15
N THR A 238 15.52 -11.28 -6.10
CA THR A 238 16.50 -11.96 -5.25
C THR A 238 16.61 -13.42 -5.65
N ILE A 239 17.75 -13.81 -6.22
CA ILE A 239 18.01 -15.18 -6.69
C ILE A 239 18.36 -16.11 -5.52
N GLY A 240 18.93 -15.56 -4.45
CA GLY A 240 19.33 -16.31 -3.26
C GLY A 240 20.73 -16.90 -3.32
N SER A 241 20.96 -17.98 -2.56
CA SER A 241 22.29 -18.60 -2.42
C SER A 241 22.67 -19.48 -3.61
N VAL A 242 23.34 -18.89 -4.60
CA VAL A 242 23.95 -19.61 -5.74
C VAL A 242 25.23 -20.30 -5.26
N GLY A 243 25.12 -21.59 -4.94
CA GLY A 243 26.13 -22.33 -4.17
C GLY A 243 26.99 -23.33 -4.95
N THR A 244 27.02 -23.30 -6.28
CA THR A 244 27.82 -24.24 -7.08
C THR A 244 28.41 -23.57 -8.31
N ASP A 245 29.61 -23.98 -8.72
CA ASP A 245 30.16 -23.62 -10.04
C ASP A 245 29.22 -24.08 -11.17
N GLY A 246 28.91 -23.19 -12.11
CA GLY A 246 28.03 -23.51 -13.23
C GLY A 246 27.51 -22.32 -14.04
N GLU A 247 26.82 -22.68 -15.12
CA GLU A 247 26.03 -21.77 -15.93
C GLU A 247 24.57 -21.79 -15.46
N TYR A 248 24.00 -20.61 -15.29
CA TYR A 248 22.63 -20.39 -14.83
C TYR A 248 21.86 -19.63 -15.91
N LYS A 249 20.58 -19.95 -16.08
CA LYS A 249 19.71 -19.34 -17.07
C LYS A 249 18.53 -18.66 -16.39
N ILE A 250 18.32 -17.37 -16.67
CA ILE A 250 17.12 -16.64 -16.26
C ILE A 250 16.25 -16.46 -17.50
N MET A 251 15.03 -16.99 -17.45
CA MET A 251 14.06 -16.96 -18.54
C MET A 251 12.91 -16.01 -18.19
N PHE A 252 12.67 -15.03 -19.04
CA PHE A 252 11.52 -14.14 -18.93
C PHE A 252 10.49 -14.45 -20.00
N ASP A 253 9.29 -14.82 -19.58
CA ASP A 253 8.14 -15.03 -20.47
C ASP A 253 7.23 -13.80 -20.46
N PHE A 254 7.62 -12.78 -21.22
CA PHE A 254 6.82 -11.55 -21.36
C PHE A 254 5.51 -11.76 -22.14
N SER A 255 5.34 -12.89 -22.82
CA SER A 255 4.10 -13.20 -23.55
C SER A 255 2.89 -13.35 -22.62
N LYS A 256 3.13 -13.80 -21.38
CA LYS A 256 2.08 -14.03 -20.36
C LYS A 256 1.74 -12.81 -19.51
N LEU A 257 2.54 -11.74 -19.57
CA LEU A 257 2.28 -10.54 -18.77
C LEU A 257 1.13 -9.72 -19.34
N GLU A 258 0.17 -9.31 -18.51
CA GLU A 258 -0.94 -8.43 -18.95
C GLU A 258 -0.62 -6.97 -18.66
N TYR A 259 -0.89 -6.07 -19.63
CA TYR A 259 -0.80 -4.63 -19.41
C TYR A 259 -1.79 -4.20 -18.33
N LYS A 260 -1.37 -3.26 -17.46
CA LYS A 260 -2.28 -2.65 -16.50
C LYS A 260 -3.35 -1.86 -17.23
N GLN A 261 -4.59 -1.99 -16.75
CA GLN A 261 -5.72 -1.18 -17.20
C GLN A 261 -5.92 -0.01 -16.24
N PHE A 262 -6.13 1.18 -16.79
CA PHE A 262 -6.30 2.41 -16.04
C PHE A 262 -7.69 2.99 -16.30
N GLN A 263 -8.38 3.42 -15.25
CA GLN A 263 -9.69 4.07 -15.40
C GLN A 263 -9.51 5.56 -15.76
N ILE A 264 -10.44 6.13 -16.52
CA ILE A 264 -10.47 7.58 -16.77
C ILE A 264 -11.55 8.19 -15.87
N ALA A 265 -11.13 9.00 -14.90
CA ALA A 265 -12.01 9.70 -13.99
C ALA A 265 -12.32 11.11 -14.53
N LEU A 266 -13.58 11.33 -14.88
CA LEU A 266 -14.06 12.58 -15.48
C LEU A 266 -14.68 13.51 -14.42
N PRO A 267 -14.61 14.84 -14.60
CA PRO A 267 -15.38 15.79 -13.80
C PRO A 267 -16.89 15.51 -13.90
N THR A 268 -17.57 15.42 -12.76
CA THR A 268 -18.95 14.90 -12.71
C THR A 268 -20.00 15.90 -13.21
N GLU A 269 -19.86 17.20 -12.89
CA GLU A 269 -20.82 18.25 -13.30
C GLU A 269 -20.09 19.60 -13.43
N ASN A 270 -20.15 20.28 -14.58
CA ASN A 270 -19.61 21.63 -14.76
C ASN A 270 -20.53 22.51 -15.64
N LEU A 271 -20.54 23.81 -15.37
CA LEU A 271 -21.39 24.82 -16.06
C LEU A 271 -20.74 25.43 -17.29
N ILE A 272 -19.42 25.34 -17.34
CA ILE A 272 -18.60 26.05 -18.32
C ILE A 272 -18.03 25.06 -19.34
N TYR A 273 -18.00 23.77 -19.04
CA TYR A 273 -17.63 22.74 -19.99
C TYR A 273 -18.26 21.39 -19.62
N THR A 274 -18.31 20.48 -20.60
CA THR A 274 -18.55 19.04 -20.39
C THR A 274 -17.31 18.29 -20.86
N VAL A 275 -16.88 17.27 -20.11
CA VAL A 275 -15.77 16.40 -20.52
C VAL A 275 -16.31 15.01 -20.81
N THR A 276 -15.95 14.46 -21.96
CA THR A 276 -16.28 13.10 -22.39
C THR A 276 -15.04 12.38 -22.88
N SER A 277 -15.00 11.07 -22.72
CA SER A 277 -13.94 10.21 -23.23
C SER A 277 -14.54 9.14 -24.14
N GLU A 278 -13.86 8.77 -25.22
CA GLU A 278 -14.29 7.67 -26.08
C GLU A 278 -14.21 6.30 -25.39
N LYS A 279 -13.36 6.16 -24.37
CA LYS A 279 -13.16 4.96 -23.56
C LYS A 279 -13.22 5.30 -22.08
N THR A 280 -13.71 4.38 -21.25
CA THR A 280 -13.69 4.52 -19.77
C THR A 280 -12.43 3.95 -19.15
N THR A 281 -11.69 3.13 -19.89
CA THR A 281 -10.44 2.48 -19.49
C THR A 281 -9.44 2.51 -20.64
N THR A 282 -8.17 2.68 -20.34
CA THR A 282 -7.06 2.63 -21.31
C THR A 282 -5.90 1.79 -20.76
N THR A 283 -4.99 1.36 -21.63
CA THR A 283 -3.73 0.70 -21.26
C THR A 283 -2.54 1.61 -21.57
N TYR A 284 -1.34 1.20 -21.17
CA TYR A 284 -0.10 1.95 -21.41
C TYR A 284 0.24 2.14 -22.89
N ASN A 285 -0.11 1.18 -23.75
CA ASN A 285 0.23 1.17 -25.19
C ASN A 285 -0.91 1.66 -26.10
N GLU A 286 -1.94 2.29 -25.54
CA GLU A 286 -3.06 2.83 -26.29
C GLU A 286 -3.15 4.35 -26.09
N THR A 287 -3.49 5.07 -27.17
CA THR A 287 -3.99 6.45 -27.04
C THR A 287 -5.46 6.45 -26.62
N ALA A 288 -5.87 7.55 -25.98
CA ALA A 288 -7.27 7.82 -25.70
C ALA A 288 -7.59 9.30 -25.95
N GLU A 289 -8.73 9.55 -26.60
CA GLU A 289 -9.21 10.92 -26.83
C GLU A 289 -10.16 11.40 -25.72
N ILE A 290 -9.87 12.60 -25.21
CA ILE A 290 -10.76 13.35 -24.31
C ILE A 290 -11.30 14.56 -25.05
N VAL A 291 -12.63 14.64 -25.13
CA VAL A 291 -13.35 15.73 -25.77
C VAL A 291 -13.91 16.65 -24.70
N VAL A 292 -13.58 17.93 -24.78
CA VAL A 292 -14.12 19.00 -23.95
C VAL A 292 -15.09 19.85 -24.78
N GLU A 293 -16.36 19.84 -24.41
CA GLU A 293 -17.37 20.74 -24.95
C GLU A 293 -17.39 22.05 -24.15
N LYS A 294 -17.03 23.16 -24.77
CA LYS A 294 -17.19 24.52 -24.25
C LYS A 294 -18.67 24.87 -24.22
N LEU A 295 -19.21 25.09 -23.02
CA LEU A 295 -20.58 25.54 -22.88
C LEU A 295 -20.64 27.05 -23.13
N ASN A 296 -21.74 27.54 -23.72
CA ASN A 296 -21.90 28.96 -24.02
C ASN A 296 -22.11 29.76 -22.72
N ASN A 297 -21.01 30.15 -22.06
CA ASN A 297 -21.02 30.94 -20.85
C ASN A 297 -20.33 32.30 -21.09
N PRO A 298 -21.05 33.43 -21.00
CA PRO A 298 -20.48 34.75 -21.27
C PRO A 298 -19.46 35.20 -20.22
N ASN A 299 -19.34 34.50 -19.09
CA ASN A 299 -18.41 34.85 -18.02
C ASN A 299 -17.00 34.23 -18.22
N VAL A 300 -16.80 33.39 -19.24
CA VAL A 300 -15.57 32.61 -19.42
C VAL A 300 -14.94 32.84 -20.79
N ASP A 301 -13.63 33.06 -20.79
CA ASP A 301 -12.79 32.96 -21.98
C ASP A 301 -12.03 31.63 -21.96
N TYR A 302 -12.20 30.87 -23.05
CA TYR A 302 -11.63 29.53 -23.23
C TYR A 302 -10.32 29.54 -24.04
N THR A 303 -9.76 30.72 -24.33
CA THR A 303 -8.60 30.86 -25.22
C THR A 303 -7.37 30.12 -24.71
N GLU A 304 -7.11 30.18 -23.40
CA GLU A 304 -5.96 29.54 -22.75
C GLU A 304 -6.33 28.18 -22.11
N MET A 305 -7.48 27.60 -22.49
CA MET A 305 -7.96 26.34 -21.91
C MET A 305 -6.97 25.20 -22.13
N LYS A 306 -6.63 24.52 -21.05
CA LYS A 306 -5.74 23.36 -20.98
C LYS A 306 -6.44 22.20 -20.31
N LEU A 307 -6.07 20.98 -20.70
CA LEU A 307 -6.55 19.76 -20.09
C LEU A 307 -5.38 19.00 -19.49
N PHE A 308 -5.56 18.48 -18.30
CA PHE A 308 -4.54 17.72 -17.57
C PHE A 308 -5.08 16.34 -17.20
N ALA A 309 -4.22 15.33 -17.31
CA ALA A 309 -4.43 14.03 -16.66
C ALA A 309 -3.48 13.96 -15.46
N GLY A 310 -4.04 14.15 -14.26
CA GLY A 310 -3.24 14.42 -13.06
C GLY A 310 -2.48 15.73 -13.20
N GLU A 311 -1.14 15.67 -13.17
CA GLU A 311 -0.26 16.83 -13.25
C GLU A 311 0.25 17.16 -14.67
N ILE A 312 -0.03 16.32 -15.67
CA ILE A 312 0.53 16.48 -17.02
C ILE A 312 -0.49 17.07 -17.97
N GLU A 313 -0.06 18.10 -18.69
CA GLU A 313 -0.82 18.78 -19.73
C GLU A 313 -0.96 17.87 -20.96
N LEU A 314 -2.19 17.58 -21.35
CA LEU A 314 -2.51 16.78 -22.52
C LEU A 314 -2.36 17.59 -23.81
N THR A 315 -1.97 16.91 -24.88
CA THR A 315 -1.78 17.56 -26.18
C THR A 315 -3.12 17.81 -26.84
N LYS A 316 -3.38 19.07 -27.22
CA LYS A 316 -4.56 19.44 -28.01
C LYS A 316 -4.39 18.97 -29.45
N VAL A 317 -5.30 18.12 -29.92
CA VAL A 317 -5.28 17.52 -31.26
C VAL A 317 -6.13 18.32 -32.25
N SER A 318 -7.29 18.81 -31.81
CA SER A 318 -8.21 19.57 -32.66
C SER A 318 -9.08 20.54 -31.86
N GLU A 319 -9.63 21.54 -32.56
CA GLU A 319 -10.67 22.43 -32.04
C GLU A 319 -11.66 22.76 -33.16
N GLU A 320 -12.91 22.35 -32.98
CA GLU A 320 -13.99 22.55 -33.94
C GLU A 320 -15.22 23.12 -33.24
N GLY A 321 -15.54 24.39 -33.52
CA GLY A 321 -16.66 25.09 -32.91
C GLY A 321 -16.51 25.16 -31.39
N ASN A 322 -17.39 24.46 -30.66
CA ASN A 322 -17.38 24.40 -29.20
C ASN A 322 -16.60 23.21 -28.65
N PHE A 323 -16.06 22.32 -29.49
CA PHE A 323 -15.40 21.10 -29.04
C PHE A 323 -13.90 21.21 -29.18
N VAL A 324 -13.17 20.78 -28.15
CA VAL A 324 -11.71 20.66 -28.17
C VAL A 324 -11.35 19.23 -27.82
N THR A 325 -10.57 18.56 -28.67
CA THR A 325 -10.10 17.21 -28.42
C THR A 325 -8.65 17.24 -27.96
N PHE A 326 -8.38 16.51 -26.89
CA PHE A 326 -7.07 16.27 -26.32
C PHE A 326 -6.75 14.79 -26.36
N GLU A 327 -5.47 14.46 -26.49
CA GLU A 327 -4.99 13.07 -26.51
C GLU A 327 -4.21 12.76 -25.22
N ILE A 328 -4.58 11.64 -24.60
CA ILE A 328 -3.71 10.93 -23.66
C ILE A 328 -2.73 10.12 -24.53
N PRO A 329 -1.42 10.43 -24.50
CA PRO A 329 -0.45 9.76 -25.35
C PRO A 329 -0.21 8.32 -24.91
N GLU A 330 0.33 7.50 -25.81
CA GLU A 330 0.93 6.20 -25.45
C GLU A 330 2.09 6.40 -24.45
N ASN A 331 2.41 5.34 -23.73
CA ASN A 331 3.46 5.25 -22.72
C ASN A 331 3.24 6.08 -21.46
N TYR A 332 1.97 6.38 -21.17
CA TYR A 332 1.57 7.14 -20.01
C TYR A 332 1.09 6.20 -18.89
N THR A 333 1.53 6.42 -17.63
CA THR A 333 1.04 5.68 -16.45
C THR A 333 0.43 6.60 -15.41
N PRO A 334 -0.44 6.09 -14.53
CA PRO A 334 -0.90 6.87 -13.39
C PRO A 334 0.16 7.09 -12.30
N GLU A 335 1.24 6.30 -12.27
CA GLU A 335 2.38 6.52 -11.37
C GLU A 335 3.09 7.84 -11.70
N MET A 336 3.12 8.24 -12.99
CA MET A 336 3.55 9.58 -13.43
C MET A 336 2.62 10.70 -12.95
N THR A 337 1.43 10.39 -12.42
CA THR A 337 0.39 11.35 -12.02
C THR A 337 0.03 11.36 -10.54
N GLY A 338 0.72 10.57 -9.70
CA GLY A 338 0.48 10.55 -8.26
C GLY A 338 -0.10 9.25 -7.67
N ASN A 339 0.10 8.09 -8.33
CA ASN A 339 -0.13 6.73 -7.78
C ASN A 339 -1.59 6.34 -7.50
N PHE A 340 -2.50 6.54 -8.46
CA PHE A 340 -3.86 6.00 -8.40
C PHE A 340 -4.15 5.12 -9.62
N ASP A 341 -4.98 4.08 -9.55
CA ASP A 341 -5.32 3.25 -10.74
C ASP A 341 -6.23 3.96 -11.78
N TYR A 342 -6.25 5.30 -11.77
CA TYR A 342 -7.07 6.12 -12.65
C TYR A 342 -6.38 7.45 -13.04
N TYR A 343 -6.74 7.97 -14.21
CA TYR A 343 -6.40 9.31 -14.67
C TYR A 343 -7.48 10.30 -14.25
N LEU A 344 -7.18 11.20 -13.32
CA LEU A 344 -8.05 12.32 -12.98
C LEU A 344 -7.94 13.41 -14.04
N ILE A 345 -9.02 13.65 -14.78
CA ILE A 345 -9.06 14.69 -15.82
C ILE A 345 -9.43 16.04 -15.20
N ASN A 346 -8.57 17.04 -15.39
CA ASN A 346 -8.73 18.41 -14.88
C ASN A 346 -8.67 19.43 -16.03
N VAL A 347 -9.58 20.40 -16.06
CA VAL A 347 -9.56 21.53 -17.01
C VAL A 347 -9.00 22.76 -16.29
N GLN A 348 -8.03 23.45 -16.90
CA GLN A 348 -7.44 24.69 -16.38
C GLN A 348 -7.27 25.74 -17.49
N GLY A 349 -6.70 26.90 -17.15
CA GLY A 349 -6.39 27.96 -18.12
C GLY A 349 -7.60 28.73 -18.64
N LEU A 350 -8.74 28.62 -17.96
CA LEU A 350 -9.92 29.44 -18.25
C LEU A 350 -9.73 30.83 -17.63
N GLU A 351 -9.87 31.88 -18.43
CA GLU A 351 -9.86 33.24 -17.93
C GLU A 351 -11.29 33.65 -17.58
N TYR A 352 -11.47 34.13 -16.35
CA TYR A 352 -12.77 34.48 -15.81
C TYR A 352 -12.98 35.99 -15.89
N THR A 353 -13.99 36.38 -16.66
CA THR A 353 -14.35 37.82 -16.83
C THR A 353 -15.07 38.39 -15.61
N LYS A 354 -15.50 37.53 -14.69
CA LYS A 354 -16.04 37.88 -13.37
C LYS A 354 -15.22 37.22 -12.27
N SER A 355 -15.22 37.82 -11.08
CA SER A 355 -14.60 37.24 -9.90
C SER A 355 -15.21 35.88 -9.56
N LEU A 356 -14.34 34.92 -9.25
CA LEU A 356 -14.72 33.64 -8.69
C LEU A 356 -14.71 33.71 -7.17
N HIS A 357 -15.72 33.11 -6.56
CA HIS A 357 -15.84 32.99 -5.12
C HIS A 357 -16.00 31.52 -4.73
N GLY A 358 -15.26 31.12 -3.70
CA GLY A 358 -15.42 29.82 -3.07
C GLY A 358 -16.55 29.87 -2.07
N LEU A 359 -17.47 28.93 -2.18
CA LEU A 359 -18.53 28.68 -1.20
C LEU A 359 -18.35 27.30 -0.61
N SER A 360 -18.53 27.21 0.69
CA SER A 360 -18.53 25.96 1.41
C SER A 360 -19.83 25.80 2.18
N SER A 361 -20.11 24.57 2.58
CA SER A 361 -21.24 24.27 3.46
C SER A 361 -20.83 23.16 4.40
N LEU A 362 -21.18 23.30 5.67
CA LEU A 362 -20.88 22.35 6.73
C LEU A 362 -22.14 22.09 7.55
N ALA A 363 -22.41 20.82 7.88
CA ALA A 363 -23.42 20.48 8.86
C ALA A 363 -22.75 20.14 10.19
N ASN A 364 -22.93 20.99 11.19
CA ASN A 364 -22.37 20.78 12.53
C ASN A 364 -23.34 19.95 13.36
N PHE A 365 -23.37 18.65 13.10
CA PHE A 365 -24.16 17.71 13.90
C PHE A 365 -23.55 17.55 15.29
N PRO A 366 -24.35 17.46 16.36
CA PRO A 366 -23.82 17.28 17.72
C PRO A 366 -23.15 15.92 17.96
N ASP A 367 -23.41 14.93 17.09
CA ASP A 367 -22.89 13.56 17.18
C ASP A 367 -22.15 13.18 15.88
N GLU A 368 -20.98 12.54 15.99
CA GLU A 368 -20.07 12.22 14.87
C GLU A 368 -20.57 11.08 13.95
N GLU A 369 -21.67 10.39 14.32
CA GLU A 369 -22.18 9.22 13.60
C GLU A 369 -23.20 9.60 12.52
N GLY A 370 -22.70 9.97 11.34
CA GLY A 370 -23.45 9.99 10.09
C GLY A 370 -24.10 11.33 9.73
N ALA A 371 -23.93 11.76 8.48
CA ALA A 371 -24.57 12.97 7.97
C ALA A 371 -26.07 12.71 7.72
N TYR A 372 -26.95 13.32 8.52
CA TYR A 372 -28.41 13.20 8.37
C TYR A 372 -28.97 14.01 7.19
N ILE A 373 -28.21 15.01 6.77
CA ILE A 373 -28.53 15.90 5.66
C ILE A 373 -27.44 15.71 4.62
N ASN A 374 -27.84 15.30 3.42
CA ASN A 374 -26.98 15.38 2.25
C ASN A 374 -27.19 16.75 1.62
N TYR A 375 -26.14 17.57 1.60
CA TYR A 375 -26.18 18.90 1.02
C TYR A 375 -25.21 19.03 -0.15
N LYS A 376 -25.52 19.98 -1.04
CA LYS A 376 -24.66 20.37 -2.15
C LYS A 376 -24.91 21.82 -2.52
N LEU A 377 -23.86 22.49 -2.95
CA LEU A 377 -23.95 23.80 -3.60
C LEU A 377 -23.95 23.60 -5.12
N ARG A 378 -24.85 24.31 -5.81
CA ARG A 378 -25.01 24.27 -7.27
C ARG A 378 -25.41 25.64 -7.80
N ASN A 379 -24.96 26.01 -8.99
CA ASN A 379 -25.60 27.10 -9.71
C ASN A 379 -26.98 26.63 -10.19
N VAL A 380 -27.92 27.56 -10.25
CA VAL A 380 -29.29 27.31 -10.68
C VAL A 380 -29.75 28.37 -11.67
N ASP A 381 -30.70 28.01 -12.54
CA ASP A 381 -31.27 28.94 -13.50
C ASP A 381 -32.30 29.90 -12.86
N THR A 382 -32.93 30.73 -13.69
CA THR A 382 -33.99 31.65 -13.25
C THR A 382 -35.23 30.95 -12.69
N ASN A 383 -35.44 29.68 -13.00
CA ASN A 383 -36.56 28.86 -12.50
C ASN A 383 -36.18 28.04 -11.26
N GLY A 384 -34.90 27.99 -10.90
CA GLY A 384 -34.35 27.16 -9.82
C GLY A 384 -33.93 25.76 -10.28
N ASN A 385 -33.82 25.51 -11.59
CA ASN A 385 -33.28 24.24 -12.09
C ASN A 385 -31.77 24.19 -11.89
N ILE A 386 -31.26 23.03 -11.48
CA ILE A 386 -29.83 22.79 -11.27
C ILE A 386 -29.10 22.88 -12.62
N LEU A 387 -28.07 23.71 -12.68
CA LEU A 387 -27.23 23.86 -13.87
C LEU A 387 -25.85 23.17 -13.70
N GLY A 388 -25.32 23.02 -12.48
CA GLY A 388 -24.01 22.38 -12.21
C GLY A 388 -23.12 23.19 -11.24
N VAL A 389 -21.81 22.97 -11.27
CA VAL A 389 -20.79 23.80 -10.57
C VAL A 389 -19.89 24.53 -11.58
N THR A 390 -19.21 25.61 -11.21
CA THR A 390 -18.25 26.25 -12.15
C THR A 390 -16.93 25.49 -12.18
N THR A 391 -16.38 25.22 -11.00
CA THR A 391 -15.22 24.37 -10.75
C THR A 391 -15.16 24.09 -9.24
N THR A 392 -14.16 23.34 -8.78
CA THR A 392 -13.84 23.16 -7.35
C THR A 392 -12.41 23.61 -7.10
N ASP A 393 -12.18 24.28 -5.97
CA ASP A 393 -10.81 24.58 -5.58
C ASP A 393 -10.09 23.32 -5.04
N PRO A 394 -8.76 23.36 -4.80
CA PRO A 394 -8.00 22.22 -4.28
C PRO A 394 -8.46 21.71 -2.90
N PHE A 395 -9.30 22.47 -2.18
CA PHE A 395 -9.85 22.10 -0.88
C PHE A 395 -11.27 21.53 -0.99
N GLY A 396 -11.79 21.36 -2.22
CA GLY A 396 -13.13 20.84 -2.49
C GLY A 396 -14.24 21.88 -2.31
N ASN A 397 -13.91 23.17 -2.19
CA ASN A 397 -14.93 24.21 -2.11
C ASN A 397 -15.59 24.39 -3.48
N PHE A 398 -16.90 24.65 -3.47
CA PHE A 398 -17.65 24.95 -4.67
C PHE A 398 -17.27 26.34 -5.17
N MET A 399 -16.87 26.45 -6.44
CA MET A 399 -16.54 27.74 -7.05
C MET A 399 -17.70 28.21 -7.93
N THR A 400 -17.99 29.51 -7.88
CA THR A 400 -19.03 30.16 -8.67
C THR A 400 -18.69 31.62 -8.98
N PHE A 401 -19.33 32.21 -9.99
CA PHE A 401 -19.08 33.60 -10.36
C PHE A 401 -19.89 34.58 -9.51
N GLU A 402 -19.32 35.77 -9.31
CA GLU A 402 -20.05 36.91 -8.78
C GLU A 402 -21.33 37.21 -9.59
N GLY A 403 -22.44 37.36 -8.89
CA GLY A 403 -23.77 37.60 -9.45
C GLY A 403 -24.47 36.37 -10.02
N ASP A 404 -23.83 35.20 -10.04
CA ASP A 404 -24.52 33.97 -10.42
C ASP A 404 -25.52 33.56 -9.33
N ARG A 405 -26.64 32.98 -9.77
CA ARG A 405 -27.62 32.41 -8.85
C ARG A 405 -27.16 31.02 -8.44
N VAL A 406 -27.02 30.85 -7.14
CA VAL A 406 -26.54 29.63 -6.50
C VAL A 406 -27.63 29.12 -5.58
N ALA A 407 -27.63 27.82 -5.33
CA ALA A 407 -28.46 27.24 -4.30
C ALA A 407 -27.70 26.25 -3.42
N LEU A 408 -27.93 26.37 -2.12
CA LEU A 408 -27.69 25.31 -1.15
C LEU A 408 -28.88 24.35 -1.23
N ILE A 409 -28.65 23.16 -1.75
CA ILE A 409 -29.65 22.11 -1.92
C ILE A 409 -29.39 21.06 -0.87
N TRP A 410 -30.43 20.60 -0.18
CA TRP A 410 -30.29 19.50 0.73
C TRP A 410 -31.52 18.60 0.77
N ASN A 411 -31.28 17.34 1.10
CA ASN A 411 -32.32 16.33 1.28
C ASN A 411 -32.04 15.47 2.52
N TYR A 412 -33.11 14.88 3.05
CA TYR A 412 -32.99 13.90 4.13
C TYR A 412 -32.85 12.50 3.56
N ILE A 413 -32.04 11.68 4.22
CA ILE A 413 -31.87 10.27 3.86
C ILE A 413 -33.09 9.49 4.36
N TYR A 414 -33.84 8.88 3.44
CA TYR A 414 -34.96 8.02 3.77
C TYR A 414 -34.49 6.57 3.99
N ASN A 415 -34.77 5.98 5.15
CA ASN A 415 -34.48 4.58 5.41
C ASN A 415 -35.60 3.71 4.84
N THR A 416 -35.34 3.10 3.69
CA THR A 416 -36.31 2.23 2.99
C THR A 416 -36.67 0.98 3.79
N SER A 417 -35.72 0.39 4.52
CA SER A 417 -35.93 -0.83 5.32
C SER A 417 -36.85 -0.58 6.51
N ASN A 418 -36.78 0.63 7.07
CA ASN A 418 -37.57 1.04 8.23
C ASN A 418 -38.77 1.93 7.86
N GLU A 419 -38.99 2.19 6.56
CA GLU A 419 -40.05 3.04 6.01
C GLU A 419 -40.18 4.40 6.71
N GLY A 420 -39.05 5.10 6.91
CA GLY A 420 -39.07 6.40 7.58
C GLY A 420 -37.75 7.18 7.56
N TYR A 421 -37.84 8.46 7.90
CA TYR A 421 -36.69 9.30 8.21
C TYR A 421 -36.33 9.09 9.69
N GLN A 422 -35.16 8.51 9.95
CA GLN A 422 -34.67 8.22 11.30
C GLN A 422 -33.63 9.26 11.69
N MET A 423 -33.92 10.08 12.69
CA MET A 423 -32.98 11.07 13.22
C MET A 423 -33.30 11.37 14.70
N PRO A 424 -32.29 11.60 15.56
CA PRO A 424 -32.49 12.09 16.93
C PRO A 424 -33.09 13.51 17.00
N TYR A 425 -32.93 14.28 15.94
CA TYR A 425 -33.34 15.68 15.83
C TYR A 425 -34.64 15.84 15.02
N ASP A 426 -35.34 16.95 15.22
CA ASP A 426 -36.50 17.35 14.41
C ASP A 426 -36.05 17.69 12.99
N LEU A 427 -36.70 17.11 11.98
CA LEU A 427 -36.34 17.28 10.57
C LEU A 427 -36.35 18.75 10.12
N TYR A 428 -37.13 19.63 10.74
CA TYR A 428 -37.26 21.02 10.29
C TYR A 428 -36.69 22.02 11.29
N ASN A 429 -36.41 21.62 12.53
CA ASN A 429 -36.06 22.57 13.57
C ASN A 429 -34.54 22.69 13.76
N TYR A 430 -33.94 23.47 12.88
CA TYR A 430 -32.54 23.88 12.94
C TYR A 430 -32.36 25.22 12.23
N ASP A 431 -31.24 25.85 12.51
CA ASP A 431 -30.87 27.13 11.92
C ASP A 431 -29.86 26.93 10.78
N ILE A 432 -30.03 27.71 9.71
CA ILE A 432 -29.05 27.83 8.64
C ILE A 432 -28.41 29.21 8.75
N TYR A 433 -27.09 29.24 8.81
CA TYR A 433 -26.28 30.46 8.83
C TYR A 433 -25.49 30.62 7.54
N TYR A 434 -25.18 31.86 7.17
CA TYR A 434 -24.22 32.22 6.13
C TYR A 434 -23.24 33.25 6.69
N ASN A 435 -21.94 32.97 6.71
CA ASN A 435 -20.90 33.85 7.28
C ASN A 435 -21.27 34.38 8.69
N GLU A 436 -21.73 33.50 9.60
CA GLU A 436 -22.19 33.81 10.96
C GLU A 436 -23.56 34.53 11.09
N GLU A 437 -24.19 34.93 9.99
CA GLU A 437 -25.54 35.52 10.03
C GLU A 437 -26.63 34.45 9.87
N LYS A 438 -27.60 34.42 10.79
CA LYS A 438 -28.74 33.49 10.69
C LYS A 438 -29.59 33.86 9.48
N VAL A 439 -29.63 32.96 8.49
CA VAL A 439 -30.44 33.11 7.28
C VAL A 439 -31.89 32.73 7.57
N LEU A 440 -32.13 31.54 8.13
CA LEU A 440 -33.47 31.05 8.45
C LEU A 440 -33.47 29.94 9.50
N ASN A 441 -34.63 29.73 10.10
CA ASN A 441 -35.00 28.47 10.74
C ASN A 441 -36.05 27.77 9.86
N LEU A 442 -35.81 26.51 9.49
CA LEU A 442 -36.63 25.85 8.48
C LEU A 442 -38.08 25.61 8.97
N LYS A 443 -38.27 25.26 10.24
CA LYS A 443 -39.59 25.04 10.86
C LYS A 443 -40.42 26.32 10.89
N GLU A 444 -39.81 27.46 11.18
CA GLU A 444 -40.48 28.76 11.14
C GLU A 444 -40.95 29.14 9.72
N VAL A 445 -40.18 28.75 8.70
CA VAL A 445 -40.50 29.02 7.30
C VAL A 445 -41.63 28.12 6.80
N ILE A 446 -41.56 26.81 7.10
CA ILE A 446 -42.56 25.81 6.71
C ILE A 446 -43.90 26.07 7.40
N GLY A 447 -43.89 26.31 8.72
CA GLY A 447 -45.11 26.47 9.51
C GLY A 447 -46.05 25.26 9.38
N ASP A 448 -47.31 25.53 9.02
CA ASP A 448 -48.37 24.52 8.88
C ASP A 448 -48.64 24.11 7.40
N LEU A 449 -47.70 24.38 6.49
CA LEU A 449 -47.87 24.06 5.07
C LEU A 449 -47.85 22.53 4.83
N SER A 450 -48.62 22.08 3.85
CA SER A 450 -48.74 20.66 3.47
C SER A 450 -48.66 20.46 1.95
N ASN A 451 -47.93 21.34 1.26
CA ASN A 451 -47.72 21.32 -0.18
C ASN A 451 -46.41 22.04 -0.50
N SER A 452 -45.78 21.69 -1.62
CA SER A 452 -44.56 22.35 -2.12
C SER A 452 -44.75 23.86 -2.19
N PHE A 453 -43.71 24.62 -1.86
CA PHE A 453 -43.76 26.07 -1.85
C PHE A 453 -42.42 26.71 -2.27
N VAL A 454 -42.53 27.97 -2.68
CA VAL A 454 -41.40 28.89 -2.92
C VAL A 454 -41.70 30.17 -2.15
N LYS A 455 -40.74 30.65 -1.36
CA LYS A 455 -40.92 31.82 -0.50
C LYS A 455 -39.63 32.64 -0.44
N GLU A 456 -39.77 33.96 -0.43
CA GLU A 456 -38.64 34.87 -0.19
C GLU A 456 -38.38 35.01 1.31
N VAL A 457 -37.10 34.96 1.69
CA VAL A 457 -36.62 35.11 3.06
C VAL A 457 -35.40 36.04 3.04
N GLY A 458 -35.62 37.34 3.22
CA GLY A 458 -34.57 38.34 3.03
C GLY A 458 -34.07 38.33 1.58
N ASP A 459 -32.76 38.25 1.39
CA ASP A 459 -32.10 38.17 0.07
C ASP A 459 -32.08 36.75 -0.53
N TYR A 460 -32.74 35.80 0.13
CA TYR A 460 -32.78 34.39 -0.26
C TYR A 460 -34.16 33.98 -0.75
N THR A 461 -34.22 32.94 -1.58
CA THR A 461 -35.44 32.26 -1.97
C THR A 461 -35.38 30.80 -1.54
N ILE A 462 -36.28 30.38 -0.65
CA ILE A 462 -36.39 28.99 -0.21
C ILE A 462 -37.48 28.28 -1.01
N ARG A 463 -37.11 27.13 -1.56
CA ARG A 463 -38.00 26.20 -2.22
C ARG A 463 -37.99 24.89 -1.44
N ALA A 464 -39.17 24.40 -1.11
CA ALA A 464 -39.34 23.13 -0.43
C ALA A 464 -40.30 22.26 -1.24
N ILE A 465 -39.92 21.00 -1.44
CA ILE A 465 -40.72 20.01 -2.17
C ILE A 465 -41.39 19.11 -1.14
N PHE A 466 -42.72 19.04 -1.21
CA PHE A 466 -43.52 18.15 -0.38
C PHE A 466 -43.66 16.80 -1.09
N ASN A 467 -43.28 15.74 -0.40
CA ASN A 467 -43.45 14.37 -0.85
C ASN A 467 -44.85 13.87 -0.47
N GLU A 468 -45.70 13.64 -1.46
CA GLU A 468 -47.09 13.20 -1.24
C GLU A 468 -47.19 11.75 -0.71
N GLU A 469 -46.16 10.92 -0.93
CA GLU A 469 -46.15 9.54 -0.44
C GLU A 469 -45.81 9.48 1.05
N THR A 470 -44.80 10.23 1.47
CA THR A 470 -44.30 10.24 2.86
C THR A 470 -44.94 11.34 3.72
N LEU A 471 -45.68 12.26 3.11
CA LEU A 471 -46.34 13.42 3.73
C LEU A 471 -45.35 14.34 4.47
N VAL A 472 -44.14 14.47 3.96
CA VAL A 472 -43.09 15.33 4.52
C VAL A 472 -42.44 16.17 3.45
N PHE A 473 -41.88 17.32 3.83
CA PHE A 473 -40.88 17.99 3.04
C PHE A 473 -39.54 17.26 3.22
N ASP A 474 -38.96 16.76 2.13
CA ASP A 474 -37.72 15.98 2.17
C ASP A 474 -36.61 16.49 1.24
N SER A 475 -36.91 17.53 0.47
CA SER A 475 -35.97 18.18 -0.45
C SER A 475 -36.17 19.69 -0.43
N PHE A 476 -35.06 20.40 -0.31
CA PHE A 476 -35.03 21.84 -0.14
C PHE A 476 -33.93 22.49 -0.97
N GLN A 477 -34.16 23.74 -1.32
CA GLN A 477 -33.24 24.55 -2.09
C GLN A 477 -33.30 26.00 -1.59
N LEU A 478 -32.20 26.48 -1.02
CA LEU A 478 -32.02 27.87 -0.60
C LEU A 478 -31.20 28.61 -1.65
N GLU A 479 -31.87 29.41 -2.45
CA GLU A 479 -31.31 30.12 -3.61
C GLU A 479 -30.91 31.55 -3.23
N PHE A 480 -29.77 32.03 -3.76
CA PHE A 480 -29.25 33.39 -3.56
C PHE A 480 -28.37 33.82 -4.72
N SER A 481 -28.05 35.10 -4.81
CA SER A 481 -27.04 35.62 -5.74
C SER A 481 -25.68 35.66 -5.05
N CYS A 482 -24.66 35.00 -5.63
CA CYS A 482 -23.31 35.06 -5.07
C CYS A 482 -22.78 36.51 -5.13
N SER A 483 -22.29 37.03 -4.01
CA SER A 483 -21.69 38.37 -3.91
C SER A 483 -20.28 38.35 -3.32
N GLY A 484 -19.80 37.17 -2.95
CA GLY A 484 -18.53 36.98 -2.26
C GLY A 484 -18.35 35.53 -1.84
N ALA A 485 -17.18 35.24 -1.28
CA ALA A 485 -16.92 33.96 -0.65
C ALA A 485 -17.75 33.82 0.63
N GLY A 486 -18.08 32.58 1.01
CA GLY A 486 -18.76 32.36 2.27
C GLY A 486 -19.09 30.92 2.58
N ASP A 487 -19.48 30.70 3.82
CA ASP A 487 -19.77 29.38 4.38
C ASP A 487 -21.21 29.28 4.85
N PHE A 488 -21.89 28.21 4.47
CA PHE A 488 -23.16 27.82 5.06
C PHE A 488 -22.94 26.88 6.23
N SER A 489 -23.63 27.10 7.34
CA SER A 489 -23.64 26.13 8.43
C SER A 489 -25.05 25.77 8.89
N PHE A 490 -25.28 24.47 9.07
CA PHE A 490 -26.46 23.93 9.74
C PHE A 490 -26.12 23.73 11.22
N THR A 491 -26.91 24.33 12.12
CA THR A 491 -26.66 24.27 13.56
C THR A 491 -27.94 24.40 14.38
N ASN A 492 -27.84 24.35 15.71
CA ASN A 492 -28.96 24.46 16.66
C ASN A 492 -30.08 23.44 16.41
N PHE A 493 -29.72 22.20 16.06
CA PHE A 493 -30.68 21.12 15.87
C PHE A 493 -31.46 20.84 17.16
N ALA A 494 -32.78 20.98 17.12
CA ALA A 494 -33.63 20.62 18.24
C ALA A 494 -33.91 19.12 18.24
N LEU A 495 -33.96 18.49 19.42
CA LEU A 495 -34.35 17.09 19.54
C LEU A 495 -35.75 16.86 18.96
N CYS A 496 -35.92 15.71 18.30
CA CYS A 496 -37.21 15.29 17.80
C CYS A 496 -38.17 15.13 18.98
N GLU A 497 -39.32 15.80 18.92
CA GLU A 497 -40.41 15.67 19.88
C GLU A 497 -41.63 15.11 19.16
N LYS A 498 -42.19 14.02 19.67
CA LYS A 498 -43.32 13.33 19.04
C LYS A 498 -44.32 12.82 20.06
N ASP A 499 -45.59 12.88 19.67
CA ASP A 499 -46.65 12.22 20.40
C ASP A 499 -46.64 10.71 20.20
N VAL A 500 -46.66 9.94 21.29
CA VAL A 500 -46.88 8.49 21.32
C VAL A 500 -48.08 8.14 22.18
N TYR A 501 -48.65 6.96 21.99
CA TYR A 501 -49.75 6.47 22.81
C TYR A 501 -49.26 5.39 23.77
N VAL A 502 -49.31 5.66 25.07
CA VAL A 502 -48.93 4.71 26.12
C VAL A 502 -50.17 4.01 26.64
N GLY A 503 -50.12 2.67 26.75
CA GLY A 503 -51.23 1.87 27.26
C GLY A 503 -50.83 0.46 27.64
N PHE A 504 -51.79 -0.33 28.10
CA PHE A 504 -51.62 -1.77 28.28
C PHE A 504 -52.88 -2.53 27.89
N ASN A 505 -52.71 -3.74 27.38
CA ASN A 505 -53.80 -4.59 26.93
C ASN A 505 -53.56 -6.06 27.30
N PHE A 506 -53.77 -6.40 28.59
CA PHE A 506 -53.75 -7.77 29.09
C PHE A 506 -54.59 -7.88 30.36
N GLU A 507 -55.06 -9.09 30.66
CA GLU A 507 -55.69 -9.44 31.92
C GLU A 507 -54.83 -10.48 32.66
N ASP A 508 -54.46 -10.19 33.91
CA ASP A 508 -53.75 -11.14 34.77
C ASP A 508 -54.22 -10.95 36.22
N ALA A 509 -54.75 -12.01 36.83
CA ALA A 509 -55.32 -11.97 38.18
C ALA A 509 -54.30 -11.60 39.28
N ARG A 510 -52.99 -11.69 39.00
CA ARG A 510 -51.94 -11.26 39.92
C ARG A 510 -51.76 -9.74 39.93
N VAL A 511 -52.05 -9.09 38.81
CA VAL A 511 -51.79 -7.67 38.59
C VAL A 511 -52.87 -6.82 39.24
N LYS A 512 -52.43 -5.91 40.12
CA LYS A 512 -53.29 -4.97 40.84
C LYS A 512 -53.44 -3.65 40.09
N LYS A 513 -52.35 -3.16 39.51
CA LYS A 513 -52.32 -1.89 38.75
C LYS A 513 -51.11 -1.84 37.82
N VAL A 514 -51.27 -1.08 36.75
CA VAL A 514 -50.20 -0.71 35.82
C VAL A 514 -50.10 0.80 35.78
N GLU A 515 -48.88 1.31 35.90
CA GLU A 515 -48.57 2.74 35.85
C GLU A 515 -47.42 2.98 34.89
N TYR A 516 -47.24 4.23 34.44
CA TYR A 516 -46.08 4.62 33.65
C TYR A 516 -45.45 5.92 34.14
N GLN A 517 -44.21 6.14 33.70
CA GLN A 517 -43.44 7.36 33.86
C GLN A 517 -42.52 7.57 32.63
N ILE A 518 -42.14 8.82 32.37
CA ILE A 518 -41.19 9.23 31.33
C ILE A 518 -40.08 10.04 32.01
N TYR A 519 -38.81 9.80 31.68
CA TYR A 519 -37.68 10.58 32.18
C TYR A 519 -36.52 10.67 31.19
N ASP A 520 -35.67 11.69 31.36
CA ASP A 520 -34.46 11.92 30.56
C ASP A 520 -33.21 11.23 31.14
N VAL A 521 -33.01 11.32 32.46
CA VAL A 521 -31.76 10.84 33.13
C VAL A 521 -32.07 9.94 34.34
N GLU A 522 -32.95 10.39 35.24
CA GLU A 522 -33.30 9.66 36.46
C GLU A 522 -34.80 9.47 36.63
N MET A 523 -35.18 8.29 37.13
CA MET A 523 -36.57 7.94 37.42
C MET A 523 -37.03 8.63 38.71
N GLY A 524 -38.03 9.49 38.61
CA GLY A 524 -38.67 10.13 39.77
C GLY A 524 -39.71 9.24 40.49
N ASN A 525 -40.48 9.84 41.40
CA ASN A 525 -41.50 9.13 42.19
C ASN A 525 -42.95 9.32 41.70
N ASP A 526 -43.16 10.11 40.66
CA ASP A 526 -44.50 10.44 40.15
C ASP A 526 -44.93 9.47 39.05
N TRP A 527 -45.92 8.65 39.37
CA TRP A 527 -46.44 7.60 38.50
C TRP A 527 -47.85 7.92 38.02
N THR A 528 -48.11 7.69 36.74
CA THR A 528 -49.44 7.86 36.16
C THR A 528 -50.11 6.51 35.97
N ALA A 529 -51.30 6.32 36.55
CA ALA A 529 -52.09 5.10 36.36
C ALA A 529 -52.61 4.95 34.93
N LEU A 530 -52.59 3.71 34.43
CA LEU A 530 -53.20 3.32 33.17
C LEU A 530 -54.46 2.50 33.43
N ILE A 531 -55.38 2.51 32.46
CA ILE A 531 -56.60 1.69 32.44
C ILE A 531 -56.46 0.68 31.30
N ALA A 532 -56.84 -0.57 31.56
CA ALA A 532 -56.72 -1.66 30.59
C ALA A 532 -57.53 -1.34 29.33
N GLY A 533 -56.91 -1.46 28.15
CA GLY A 533 -57.55 -1.17 26.86
C GLY A 533 -57.65 0.31 26.51
N GLU A 534 -57.30 1.23 27.42
CA GLU A 534 -57.22 2.66 27.13
C GLU A 534 -55.79 3.07 26.73
N LYS A 535 -55.71 4.10 25.89
CA LYS A 535 -54.46 4.69 25.43
C LYS A 535 -54.37 6.13 25.90
N LYS A 536 -53.19 6.53 26.37
CA LYS A 536 -52.90 7.91 26.76
C LYS A 536 -51.86 8.52 25.83
N LYS A 537 -52.23 9.63 25.19
CA LYS A 537 -51.32 10.41 24.34
C LYS A 537 -50.31 11.16 25.23
N VAL A 538 -49.02 11.02 24.93
CA VAL A 538 -47.91 11.67 25.64
C VAL A 538 -46.87 12.15 24.63
N SER A 539 -46.27 13.30 24.88
CA SER A 539 -45.15 13.80 24.08
C SER A 539 -43.84 13.26 24.64
N VAL A 540 -42.97 12.74 23.76
CA VAL A 540 -41.65 12.19 24.10
C VAL A 540 -40.58 12.74 23.19
N LYS A 541 -39.36 12.81 23.70
CA LYS A 541 -38.16 13.19 22.96
C LYS A 541 -37.23 12.00 22.74
N TYR A 542 -36.41 12.08 21.70
CA TYR A 542 -35.32 11.13 21.49
C TYR A 542 -34.44 11.01 22.74
N GLY A 543 -34.04 9.79 23.11
CA GLY A 543 -33.25 9.49 24.30
C GLY A 543 -34.04 9.43 25.62
N GLN A 544 -35.31 9.82 25.65
CA GLN A 544 -36.14 9.61 26.84
C GLN A 544 -36.41 8.13 27.09
N VAL A 545 -36.74 7.78 28.33
CA VAL A 545 -37.12 6.41 28.71
C VAL A 545 -38.54 6.39 29.23
N ILE A 546 -39.39 5.58 28.61
CA ILE A 546 -40.71 5.24 29.14
C ILE A 546 -40.58 3.99 30.02
N VAL A 547 -41.06 4.08 31.25
CA VAL A 547 -41.06 2.95 32.18
C VAL A 547 -42.47 2.60 32.59
N TYR A 548 -42.82 1.33 32.45
CA TYR A 548 -44.04 0.76 33.00
C TYR A 548 -43.75 0.10 34.33
N ARG A 549 -44.56 0.40 35.35
CA ARG A 549 -44.57 -0.30 36.63
C ARG A 549 -45.81 -1.17 36.73
N VAL A 550 -45.60 -2.48 36.74
CA VAL A 550 -46.64 -3.47 37.01
C VAL A 550 -46.58 -3.83 38.49
N THR A 551 -47.65 -3.54 39.23
CA THR A 551 -47.76 -3.88 40.65
C THR A 551 -48.59 -5.16 40.80
N SER A 552 -48.07 -6.14 41.53
CA SER A 552 -48.74 -7.43 41.78
C SER A 552 -48.76 -7.78 43.26
N THR A 553 -49.84 -8.42 43.73
CA THR A 553 -50.00 -8.87 45.12
C THR A 553 -50.01 -10.38 45.29
N ALA A 554 -50.17 -11.14 44.20
CA ALA A 554 -50.32 -12.60 44.24
C ALA A 554 -49.09 -13.37 43.69
N GLY A 555 -48.03 -12.66 43.30
CA GLY A 555 -46.77 -13.25 42.86
C GLY A 555 -45.96 -12.32 41.94
N GLN A 556 -44.67 -12.55 41.78
CA GLN A 556 -43.82 -11.77 40.88
C GLN A 556 -44.28 -11.93 39.41
N ILE A 557 -44.30 -10.82 38.67
CA ILE A 557 -44.41 -10.83 37.20
C ILE A 557 -42.99 -10.79 36.65
N TRP A 558 -42.59 -11.81 35.92
CA TRP A 558 -41.25 -11.86 35.34
C TRP A 558 -41.15 -11.00 34.10
N LEU A 559 -39.95 -10.47 33.85
CA LEU A 559 -39.69 -9.66 32.67
C LEU A 559 -39.94 -10.45 31.38
N SER A 560 -39.69 -11.75 31.38
CA SER A 560 -39.95 -12.64 30.24
C SER A 560 -41.42 -12.80 29.90
N GLU A 561 -42.34 -12.54 30.84
CA GLU A 561 -43.79 -12.72 30.64
C GLU A 561 -44.45 -11.56 29.90
N MET A 562 -43.73 -10.45 29.69
CA MET A 562 -44.30 -9.25 29.08
C MET A 562 -43.42 -8.77 27.92
N GLY A 563 -44.10 -8.28 26.89
CA GLY A 563 -43.51 -7.61 25.74
C GLY A 563 -44.21 -6.28 25.51
N ILE A 564 -43.62 -5.47 24.65
CA ILE A 564 -44.31 -4.32 24.07
C ILE A 564 -44.73 -4.72 22.67
N GLN A 565 -45.99 -4.46 22.29
CA GLN A 565 -46.32 -4.48 20.87
C GLN A 565 -45.70 -3.24 20.26
N GLU A 566 -44.58 -3.42 19.55
CA GLU A 566 -43.84 -2.35 18.89
C GLU A 566 -43.70 -2.62 17.39
N ASN A 567 -43.70 -1.53 16.61
CA ASN A 567 -43.19 -1.52 15.25
C ASN A 567 -41.91 -0.65 15.26
N GLY A 568 -40.74 -1.26 15.48
CA GLY A 568 -39.39 -0.73 15.23
C GLY A 568 -39.10 0.73 15.61
N ALA A 569 -38.97 1.04 16.92
CA ALA A 569 -38.60 2.39 17.37
C ALA A 569 -37.94 2.47 18.77
N PHE A 570 -37.80 1.34 19.46
CA PHE A 570 -37.38 1.32 20.86
C PHE A 570 -36.44 0.16 21.09
N THR A 571 -35.47 0.39 21.96
CA THR A 571 -34.67 -0.71 22.49
C THR A 571 -35.22 -1.08 23.85
N ARG A 572 -35.59 -2.35 24.01
CA ARG A 572 -35.95 -2.89 25.33
C ARG A 572 -34.72 -2.83 26.22
N LEU A 573 -34.79 -2.00 27.26
CA LEU A 573 -33.77 -1.98 28.30
C LEU A 573 -34.06 -3.04 29.36
N THR A 574 -33.02 -3.43 30.10
CA THR A 574 -33.15 -4.41 31.18
C THR A 574 -34.09 -3.86 32.25
N GLY A 575 -35.17 -4.59 32.52
CA GLY A 575 -36.09 -4.25 33.59
C GLY A 575 -35.56 -4.62 34.97
N GLN A 576 -36.23 -4.17 36.02
CA GLN A 576 -35.91 -4.52 37.40
C GLN A 576 -37.16 -4.98 38.13
N THR A 577 -37.03 -5.95 39.03
CA THR A 577 -38.10 -6.29 39.98
C THR A 577 -37.69 -5.86 41.37
N GLN A 578 -38.58 -5.15 42.05
CA GLN A 578 -38.47 -4.76 43.45
C GLN A 578 -39.67 -5.33 44.20
N SER A 579 -39.56 -5.53 45.51
CA SER A 579 -40.68 -5.95 46.34
C SER A 579 -40.70 -5.21 47.66
N ASP A 580 -41.90 -4.96 48.17
CA ASP A 580 -42.14 -4.57 49.56
C ASP A 580 -42.90 -5.70 50.28
N ALA A 581 -43.26 -5.48 51.55
CA ALA A 581 -43.94 -6.48 52.38
C ALA A 581 -45.31 -6.93 51.83
N THR A 582 -45.89 -6.23 50.85
CA THR A 582 -47.27 -6.46 50.38
C THR A 582 -47.40 -6.52 48.85
N ASN A 583 -46.44 -5.99 48.09
CA ASN A 583 -46.48 -5.90 46.63
C ASN A 583 -45.14 -6.24 45.98
N TYR A 584 -45.21 -6.77 44.76
CA TYR A 584 -44.11 -6.87 43.81
C TYR A 584 -44.26 -5.77 42.75
N TYR A 585 -43.17 -5.08 42.43
CA TYR A 585 -43.09 -4.05 41.41
C TYR A 585 -42.13 -4.50 40.31
N THR A 586 -42.65 -4.75 39.12
CA THR A 586 -41.83 -5.07 37.94
C THR A 586 -41.78 -3.85 37.03
N LEU A 587 -40.57 -3.36 36.76
CA LEU A 587 -40.29 -2.21 35.92
C LEU A 587 -39.86 -2.67 34.52
N PHE A 588 -40.59 -2.23 33.50
CA PHE A 588 -40.25 -2.45 32.09
C PHE A 588 -39.81 -1.13 31.49
N LYS A 589 -38.56 -1.06 31.04
CA LYS A 589 -37.94 0.18 30.56
C LYS A 589 -37.75 0.12 29.04
N PHE A 590 -38.16 1.17 28.35
CA PHE A 590 -38.06 1.30 26.89
C PHE A 590 -37.47 2.66 26.56
N GLU A 591 -36.33 2.66 25.89
CA GLU A 591 -35.66 3.89 25.44
C GLU A 591 -36.17 4.31 24.06
N ILE A 592 -36.47 5.60 23.92
CA ILE A 592 -36.82 6.24 22.66
C ILE A 592 -35.55 6.33 21.79
N SER A 593 -35.30 5.31 20.97
CA SER A 593 -34.07 5.20 20.17
C SER A 593 -34.27 5.47 18.67
N ASP A 594 -35.52 5.55 18.18
CA ASP A 594 -35.82 5.68 16.74
C ASP A 594 -37.18 6.38 16.51
N LEU A 595 -37.23 7.71 16.64
CA LEU A 595 -38.45 8.47 16.31
C LEU A 595 -38.56 8.65 14.79
N GLN A 596 -39.42 7.85 14.15
CA GLN A 596 -39.78 8.05 12.75
C GLN A 596 -40.70 9.26 12.59
N TYR A 597 -40.45 10.16 11.63
CA TYR A 597 -41.28 11.35 11.42
C TYR A 597 -42.68 11.02 10.88
N THR A 598 -42.82 10.00 10.03
CA THR A 598 -44.02 9.72 9.22
C THR A 598 -45.17 8.98 9.95
N ASN A 599 -44.92 8.31 11.07
CA ASN A 599 -45.93 7.46 11.75
C ASN A 599 -46.11 7.76 13.24
N THR A 600 -47.34 8.04 13.69
CA THR A 600 -47.65 8.12 15.14
C THR A 600 -47.84 6.69 15.67
N LYS A 601 -47.04 6.26 16.65
CA LYS A 601 -46.98 4.85 17.07
C LYS A 601 -47.55 4.61 18.47
N ASP A 602 -48.14 3.43 18.65
CA ASP A 602 -48.64 2.95 19.94
C ASP A 602 -47.55 2.18 20.69
N MET A 603 -47.51 2.37 22.00
CA MET A 603 -46.68 1.65 22.97
C MET A 603 -47.62 0.93 23.93
N ILE A 604 -47.97 -0.31 23.60
CA ILE A 604 -48.92 -1.09 24.38
C ILE A 604 -48.18 -2.24 25.06
N LEU A 605 -48.12 -2.19 26.39
CA LEU A 605 -47.61 -3.30 27.20
C LEU A 605 -48.58 -4.49 27.10
N GLN A 606 -48.06 -5.67 26.76
CA GLN A 606 -48.82 -6.89 26.56
C GLN A 606 -48.13 -8.08 27.21
N LYS A 607 -48.90 -9.13 27.46
CA LYS A 607 -48.36 -10.41 27.93
C LYS A 607 -47.75 -11.16 26.73
N GLY A 608 -46.45 -11.41 26.80
CA GLY A 608 -45.74 -12.27 25.84
C GLY A 608 -46.01 -13.73 26.17
N PHE A 609 -46.13 -14.58 25.15
CA PHE A 609 -46.42 -16.00 25.31
C PHE A 609 -45.29 -16.76 26.02
#